data_AF-A0A538GVL0-F1
#
_entry.id   AF-A0A538GVL0-F1
#
_cell.length_a   1.000
_cell.length_b   1.000
_cell.length_c   1.000
_cell.angle_alpha   90.00
_cell.angle_beta   90.00
_cell.angle_gamma   90.00
#
_symmetry.space_group_name_H-M   'P 1'
#
loop_
_entity.id
_entity.type
_entity.pdbx_description
1 polymer ?
#
loop_
_entity_poly.entity_id
_entity_poly.type
_entity_poly.pdbx_seq_one_letter_code
_entity_poly.pdbx_strand_id
1 'polypeptide(L)'
;MPELDGSWNVERRGGLLPPLVGVQKRIEGERGETRLGSLLGVPFDVDGLSLRYRAPFRSFVDELEPDGDGFAGRATFRGREFGRFALRRRQGGSR
;
A
#
# COMPACT_ATOMS: atom_id res chain seq x y z
N MET A 1 -3.62 12.65 -6.04
CA MET A 1 -4.67 11.69 -6.42
C MET A 1 -5.63 11.57 -5.24
N PRO A 2 -6.66 12.42 -5.18
CA PRO A 2 -7.53 12.53 -3.99
C PRO A 2 -8.26 11.22 -3.63
N GLU A 3 -8.41 10.30 -4.57
CA GLU A 3 -9.07 9.00 -4.37
C GLU A 3 -8.23 8.03 -3.52
N LEU A 4 -6.89 8.16 -3.58
CA LEU A 4 -5.97 7.36 -2.78
C LEU A 4 -5.84 7.86 -1.35
N ASP A 5 -6.19 9.12 -1.09
CA ASP A 5 -6.06 9.72 0.23
C ASP A 5 -6.91 9.01 1.27
N GLY A 6 -6.31 8.76 2.43
CA GLY A 6 -6.95 8.09 3.55
C GLY A 6 -6.15 6.92 4.10
N SER A 7 -6.82 6.10 4.90
CA SER A 7 -6.24 4.91 5.52
C SER A 7 -6.81 3.64 4.89
N TRP A 8 -5.93 2.69 4.64
CA TRP A 8 -6.22 1.44 3.95
C TRP A 8 -5.72 0.25 4.76
N ASN A 9 -6.54 -0.78 4.89
CA ASN A 9 -6.07 -2.09 5.32
C ASN A 9 -5.51 -2.84 4.10
N VAL A 10 -4.38 -3.51 4.28
CA VAL A 10 -3.75 -4.30 3.21
C VAL A 10 -4.08 -5.78 3.42
N GLU A 11 -4.76 -6.37 2.44
CA GLU A 11 -5.09 -7.79 2.43
C GLU A 11 -4.22 -8.52 1.42
N ARG A 12 -3.44 -9.50 1.86
CA ARG A 12 -2.67 -10.35 0.95
C ARG A 12 -3.63 -11.17 0.08
N ARG A 13 -3.41 -11.14 -1.24
CA ARG A 13 -4.15 -11.96 -2.22
C ARG A 13 -3.30 -13.09 -2.80
N GLY A 14 -1.98 -12.97 -2.81
CA GLY A 14 -1.09 -14.04 -3.25
C GLY A 14 0.37 -13.64 -3.44
N GLY A 15 1.17 -14.57 -3.96
CA GLY A 15 2.60 -14.39 -4.23
C GLY A 15 3.50 -14.65 -3.02
N LEU A 16 4.71 -14.11 -3.05
CA LEU A 16 5.74 -14.28 -2.03
C LEU A 16 5.65 -13.25 -0.90
N LEU A 17 4.55 -12.49 -0.83
CA LEU A 17 4.31 -11.58 0.29
C LEU A 17 4.19 -12.38 1.60
N PRO A 18 4.81 -11.92 2.71
CA PRO A 18 4.54 -12.47 4.03
C PRO A 18 3.04 -12.26 4.38
N PRO A 19 2.50 -12.86 5.45
CA PRO A 19 1.05 -12.84 5.74
C PRO A 19 0.33 -11.47 5.83
N LEU A 20 1.06 -10.34 5.83
CA LEU A 20 0.57 -8.95 5.86
C LEU A 20 -0.48 -8.64 6.94
N VAL A 21 -0.61 -9.48 7.98
CA VAL A 21 -1.57 -9.27 9.06
C VAL A 21 -1.26 -7.97 9.79
N GLY A 22 -2.24 -7.06 9.84
CA GLY A 22 -2.10 -5.76 10.50
C GLY A 22 -1.33 -4.71 9.69
N VAL A 23 -1.01 -4.98 8.42
CA VAL A 23 -0.41 -3.99 7.52
C VAL A 23 -1.46 -2.98 7.07
N GLN A 24 -1.12 -1.71 7.19
CA GLN A 24 -1.96 -0.58 6.80
C GLN A 24 -1.17 0.36 5.91
N LYS A 25 -1.85 1.08 5.03
CA LYS A 25 -1.28 2.22 4.31
C LYS A 25 -2.02 3.49 4.68
N ARG A 26 -1.28 4.56 4.94
CA ARG A 26 -1.82 5.91 5.04
C ARG A 26 -1.27 6.72 3.88
N ILE A 27 -2.15 7.39 3.15
CA ILE A 27 -1.81 8.19 1.97
C ILE A 27 -2.37 9.59 2.16
N GLU A 28 -1.52 10.58 1.89
CA GLU A 28 -1.82 12.01 1.95
C GLU A 28 -1.15 12.74 0.78
N GLY A 29 -1.94 13.06 -0.24
CA GLY A 29 -1.50 13.74 -1.45
C GLY A 29 -0.51 12.89 -2.25
N GLU A 30 0.75 13.32 -2.25
CA GLU A 30 1.84 12.70 -3.02
C GLU A 30 2.73 11.79 -2.15
N ARG A 31 2.37 11.57 -0.89
CA ARG A 31 3.16 10.79 0.05
C ARG A 31 2.29 9.80 0.80
N GLY A 32 2.93 8.76 1.31
CA GLY A 32 2.28 7.86 2.24
C GLY A 32 3.28 6.99 2.97
N GLU A 33 2.75 6.12 3.80
CA GLU A 33 3.54 5.16 4.55
C GLU A 33 2.80 3.85 4.74
N THR A 34 3.57 2.77 4.78
CA THR A 34 3.09 1.44 5.15
C THR A 34 3.40 1.19 6.62
N ARG A 35 2.37 1.01 7.45
CA ARG A 35 2.50 0.72 8.89
C ARG A 35 2.24 -0.76 9.15
N LEU A 36 2.99 -1.36 10.06
CA LEU A 36 2.77 -2.71 10.56
C LEU A 36 2.66 -2.66 12.08
N GLY A 37 1.45 -2.74 12.63
CA GLY A 37 1.24 -2.64 14.08
C GLY A 37 1.81 -1.35 14.68
N SER A 38 2.59 -1.47 15.75
CA SER A 38 3.25 -0.35 16.47
C SER A 38 4.63 0.04 15.91
N LEU A 39 5.10 -0.59 14.82
CA LEU A 39 6.38 -0.26 14.19
C LEU A 39 6.32 1.08 13.44
N LEU A 40 7.49 1.70 13.30
CA LEU A 40 7.70 2.88 12.47
C LEU A 40 7.26 2.60 11.02
N GLY A 41 6.46 3.50 10.45
CA GLY A 41 5.95 3.39 9.08
C GLY A 41 7.07 3.44 8.04
N VAL A 42 6.94 2.65 6.98
CA VAL A 42 7.85 2.66 5.83
C VAL A 42 7.32 3.67 4.81
N PRO A 43 8.02 4.79 4.57
CA PRO A 43 7.53 5.85 3.71
C PRO A 43 7.64 5.49 2.21
N PHE A 44 6.70 6.00 1.43
CA PHE A 44 6.66 5.93 -0.03
C PHE A 44 6.14 7.24 -0.63
N ASP A 45 6.45 7.45 -1.91
CA ASP A 45 5.91 8.51 -2.74
C ASP A 45 4.78 7.95 -3.62
N VAL A 46 3.78 8.78 -3.90
CA VAL A 46 2.62 8.44 -4.73
C VAL A 46 2.79 9.09 -6.10
N ASP A 47 2.77 8.27 -7.14
CA ASP A 47 2.95 8.65 -8.54
C ASP A 47 1.79 8.06 -9.35
N GLY A 48 0.69 8.81 -9.45
CA GLY A 48 -0.56 8.31 -10.00
C GLY A 48 -1.11 7.14 -9.16
N LEU A 49 -1.10 5.94 -9.75
CA LEU A 49 -1.48 4.69 -9.08
C LEU A 49 -0.27 3.84 -8.64
N SER A 50 0.94 4.41 -8.67
CA SER A 50 2.17 3.74 -8.24
C SER A 50 2.62 4.25 -6.87
N LEU A 51 2.95 3.35 -5.96
CA LEU A 51 3.52 3.66 -4.65
C LEU A 51 4.99 3.25 -4.64
N ARG A 52 5.89 4.24 -4.61
CA ARG A 52 7.35 4.04 -4.71
C ARG A 52 7.99 4.17 -3.35
N TYR A 53 8.50 3.08 -2.80
CA TYR A 53 9.10 3.08 -1.47
C TYR A 53 10.41 3.90 -1.43
N ARG A 54 10.68 4.55 -0.30
CA ARG A 54 11.93 5.31 -0.09
C ARG A 54 13.05 4.41 0.47
N ALA A 55 14.28 4.94 0.59
CA ALA A 55 15.41 4.19 1.14
C ALA A 55 15.09 3.65 2.55
N PRO A 56 15.54 2.41 2.88
CA PRO A 56 16.38 1.51 2.06
C PRO A 56 15.58 0.66 1.03
N PHE A 57 14.27 0.83 0.92
CA PHE A 57 13.35 -0.01 0.15
C PHE A 57 13.06 0.51 -1.27
N ARG A 58 13.93 1.32 -1.88
CA ARG A 58 13.70 1.97 -3.20
C ARG A 58 13.44 1.03 -4.37
N SER A 59 13.79 -0.25 -4.23
CA SER A 59 13.55 -1.27 -5.25
C SER A 59 12.11 -1.82 -5.23
N PHE A 60 11.31 -1.48 -4.23
CA PHE A 60 9.92 -1.89 -4.11
C PHE A 60 8.99 -0.84 -4.72
N VAL A 61 8.07 -1.30 -5.56
CA VAL A 61 7.01 -0.47 -6.13
C VAL A 61 5.72 -1.27 -6.08
N ASP A 62 4.66 -0.66 -5.56
CA ASP A 62 3.32 -1.23 -5.63
C ASP A 62 2.50 -0.49 -6.67
N GLU A 63 1.97 -1.23 -7.65
CA GLU A 63 1.05 -0.72 -8.66
C GLU A 63 -0.38 -0.99 -8.23
N LEU A 64 -1.25 0.01 -8.35
CA LEU A 64 -2.66 -0.05 -7.97
C LEU A 64 -3.56 0.00 -9.20
N GLU A 65 -4.68 -0.69 -9.11
CA GLU A 65 -5.78 -0.63 -10.06
C GLU A 65 -7.09 -0.47 -9.28
N PRO A 66 -8.02 0.42 -9.69
CA PRO A 66 -9.31 0.56 -9.01
C PRO A 66 -10.07 -0.78 -8.94
N ASP A 67 -10.58 -1.15 -7.77
CA ASP A 67 -11.35 -2.37 -7.50
C ASP A 67 -12.52 -2.07 -6.55
N GLY A 68 -13.67 -1.70 -7.11
CA GLY A 68 -14.86 -1.29 -6.36
C GLY A 68 -14.56 -0.12 -5.41
N ASP A 69 -14.82 -0.29 -4.13
CA ASP A 69 -14.57 0.71 -3.07
C ASP A 69 -13.09 0.75 -2.60
N GLY A 70 -12.18 0.10 -3.34
CA GLY A 70 -10.77 0.03 -3.00
C GLY A 70 -9.87 -0.15 -4.22
N PHE A 71 -8.73 -0.81 -4.01
CA PHE A 71 -7.73 -1.02 -5.06
C PHE A 71 -7.18 -2.43 -5.03
N ALA A 72 -7.04 -3.06 -6.20
CA ALA A 72 -6.18 -4.21 -6.39
C ALA A 72 -4.73 -3.73 -6.49
N GLY A 73 -3.80 -4.46 -5.87
CA GLY A 73 -2.40 -4.08 -5.79
C GLY A 73 -1.47 -5.19 -6.29
N ARG A 74 -0.48 -4.80 -7.08
CA ARG A 74 0.63 -5.65 -7.55
C ARG A 74 1.93 -5.14 -6.94
N ALA A 75 2.57 -5.95 -6.10
CA ALA A 75 3.85 -5.62 -5.49
C ALA A 75 4.99 -6.10 -6.39
N THR A 76 5.87 -5.19 -6.76
CA THR A 76 7.03 -5.46 -7.62
C THR A 76 8.33 -5.16 -6.89
N PHE A 77 9.35 -5.97 -7.19
CA PHE A 77 10.71 -5.77 -6.72
C PHE A 77 11.64 -5.80 -7.92
N ARG A 78 12.37 -4.71 -8.16
CA ARG A 78 13.23 -4.54 -9.34
C ARG A 78 12.49 -4.83 -10.66
N GLY A 79 11.23 -4.36 -10.76
CA GLY A 79 10.38 -4.51 -11.94
C GLY A 79 9.73 -5.90 -12.10
N ARG A 80 9.97 -6.84 -11.18
CA ARG A 80 9.34 -8.16 -11.20
C ARG A 80 8.25 -8.25 -10.15
N GLU A 81 7.05 -8.63 -10.57
CA GLU A 81 5.95 -8.91 -9.63
C GLU A 81 6.36 -10.06 -8.69
N PHE A 82 6.22 -9.83 -7.40
CA PHE A 82 6.43 -10.85 -6.37
C PHE A 82 5.21 -11.04 -5.47
N GLY A 83 4.18 -10.20 -5.60
CA GLY A 83 3.04 -10.21 -4.69
C GLY A 83 1.78 -9.58 -5.26
N ARG A 84 0.63 -10.05 -4.76
CA ARG A 84 -0.66 -9.39 -4.97
C ARG A 84 -1.34 -9.10 -3.64
N PHE A 85 -1.98 -7.95 -3.55
CA PHE A 85 -2.74 -7.51 -2.38
C PHE A 85 -3.99 -6.74 -2.80
N ALA A 86 -4.84 -6.42 -1.84
CA ALA A 86 -5.94 -5.49 -2.00
C ALA A 86 -5.87 -4.41 -0.92
N LEU A 87 -6.19 -3.18 -1.29
CA LEU A 87 -6.44 -2.08 -0.38
C LEU A 87 -7.94 -2.00 -0.11
N ARG A 88 -8.32 -2.15 1.15
CA ARG A 88 -9.69 -1.95 1.61
C ARG A 88 -9.75 -0.71 2.46
N ARG A 89 -10.71 0.18 2.18
CA ARG A 89 -10.88 1.43 2.92
C ARG A 89 -11.02 1.10 4.40
N ARG A 90 -10.14 1.68 5.23
CA ARG A 90 -10.31 1.58 6.68
C ARG A 90 -11.38 2.60 7.04
N GLN A 91 -12.57 2.13 7.43
CA GLN A 91 -13.55 3.00 8.05
C GLN A 91 -12.89 3.61 9.29
N GLY A 92 -12.77 4.95 9.31
CA GLY A 92 -12.40 5.64 10.52
C GLY A 92 -13.44 5.28 11.57
N GLY A 93 -13.02 4.64 12.65
CA GLY A 93 -13.85 4.62 13.85
C GLY A 93 -13.95 6.06 14.30
N SER A 94 -15.05 6.73 13.95
CA SER A 94 -15.50 7.91 14.68
C SER A 94 -15.59 7.49 16.15
N ARG A 95 -14.70 8.04 16.96
CA ARG A 95 -14.95 8.21 18.39
C ARG A 95 -15.54 9.60 18.57
#